data_AF-A0A357Y9G9-F1
#
_entry.id   AF-A0A357Y9G9-F1
#
_cell.length_a   1.000
_cell.length_b   1.000
_cell.length_c   1.000
_cell.angle_alpha   90.00
_cell.angle_beta   90.00
_cell.angle_gamma   90.00
#
_symmetry.space_group_name_H-M   'P 1'
#
loop_
_entity.id
_entity.type
_entity.pdbx_description
1 polymer ?
#
loop_
_entity_poly.entity_id
_entity_poly.type
_entity_poly.pdbx_seq_one_letter_code
_entity_poly.pdbx_strand_id
1 'polypeptide(L)'
;MIKIKKALPYALVAAAPFFALAQTGQAGIIVGRIRNLVNQIVPILLIIGTVVFLWGVILYLTAGADEEKRANARSLMIYGLVGLFVMVAVWGIVKVLVNFFGVGGAGVPTGVI
;
A
#
# COMPACT_ATOMS: atom_id res chain seq x y z
N MET A 1 53.92 -0.76 6.94
CA MET A 1 52.50 -0.32 7.03
C MET A 1 51.63 -0.67 5.80
N ILE A 2 52.20 -1.12 4.67
CA ILE A 2 51.45 -1.35 3.41
C ILE A 2 50.52 -2.59 3.46
N LYS A 3 50.87 -3.64 4.21
CA LYS A 3 50.05 -4.87 4.30
C LYS A 3 48.72 -4.68 5.02
N ILE A 4 48.66 -3.79 6.00
CA ILE A 4 47.43 -3.50 6.77
C ILE A 4 46.38 -2.74 5.94
N LYS A 5 46.82 -1.82 5.07
CA LYS A 5 45.93 -1.12 4.13
C LYS A 5 45.30 -2.07 3.10
N LYS A 6 46.00 -3.15 2.73
CA LYS A 6 45.47 -4.18 1.83
C LYS A 6 44.55 -5.16 2.55
N ALA A 7 44.73 -5.40 3.86
CA ALA A 7 43.89 -6.31 4.64
C ALA A 7 42.54 -5.72 5.07
N LEU A 8 42.45 -4.40 5.22
CA LEU A 8 41.22 -3.69 5.58
C LEU A 8 40.01 -3.95 4.66
N PRO A 9 40.13 -3.91 3.30
CA PRO A 9 39.01 -4.21 2.42
C PRO A 9 38.57 -5.68 2.49
N TYR A 10 39.49 -6.63 2.68
CA TYR A 10 39.12 -8.05 2.83
C TYR A 10 38.41 -8.32 4.15
N ALA A 11 38.80 -7.64 5.23
CA ALA A 11 38.11 -7.73 6.52
C ALA A 11 36.68 -7.16 6.44
N LEU A 12 36.47 -6.07 5.68
CA LEU A 12 35.15 -5.50 5.42
C LEU A 12 34.26 -6.45 4.61
N VAL A 13 34.80 -7.10 3.57
CA VAL A 13 34.05 -8.09 2.76
C VAL A 13 33.75 -9.35 3.56
N ALA A 14 34.67 -9.82 4.41
CA ALA A 14 34.43 -10.95 5.31
C ALA A 14 33.42 -10.61 6.42
N ALA A 15 33.32 -9.35 6.83
CA ALA A 15 32.34 -8.86 7.80
C ALA A 15 30.98 -8.51 7.16
N ALA A 16 30.90 -8.30 5.84
CA ALA A 16 29.68 -7.99 5.11
C ALA A 16 28.49 -8.93 5.38
N PRO A 17 28.65 -10.28 5.43
CA PRO A 17 27.53 -11.16 5.77
C PRO A 17 27.04 -10.96 7.21
N PHE A 18 27.90 -10.56 8.15
CA PHE A 18 27.47 -10.25 9.52
C PHE A 18 26.62 -8.99 9.58
N PHE A 19 26.91 -7.97 8.74
CA PHE A 19 26.06 -6.78 8.63
C PHE A 19 24.75 -7.04 7.88
N ALA A 20 24.77 -7.88 6.85
CA ALA A 20 23.56 -8.32 6.16
C ALA A 20 22.63 -9.14 7.06
N LEU A 21 23.20 -10.00 7.92
CA LEU A 21 22.46 -10.78 8.91
C LEU A 21 22.04 -9.95 10.14
N ALA A 22 22.69 -8.82 10.44
CA ALA A 22 22.25 -7.89 11.48
C ALA A 22 21.08 -7.00 11.03
N GLN A 23 20.91 -6.80 9.71
CA GLN A 23 19.79 -6.06 9.14
C GLN A 23 18.44 -6.79 9.36
N THR A 24 18.45 -8.10 9.59
CA THR A 24 17.27 -8.83 10.07
C THR A 24 17.09 -8.70 11.59
N GLY A 25 17.16 -7.48 12.12
CA GLY A 25 16.75 -7.16 13.50
C GLY A 25 15.22 -7.17 13.65
N GLN A 26 14.71 -7.20 14.89
CA GLN A 26 13.27 -7.21 15.22
C GLN A 26 12.40 -6.23 14.38
N ALA A 27 12.96 -5.12 13.90
CA ALA A 27 12.30 -4.18 12.99
C ALA A 27 11.77 -4.84 11.70
N GLY A 28 12.52 -5.77 11.10
CA GLY A 28 12.09 -6.49 9.89
C GLY A 28 10.88 -7.40 10.14
N ILE A 29 10.77 -7.97 11.34
CA ILE A 29 9.62 -8.81 11.73
C ILE A 29 8.38 -7.94 11.88
N ILE A 30 8.48 -6.80 12.57
CA ILE A 30 7.34 -5.89 12.79
C ILE A 30 6.85 -5.30 11.46
N VAL A 31 7.77 -4.79 10.64
CA VAL A 31 7.44 -4.25 9.31
C VAL A 31 6.84 -5.34 8.41
N GLY A 32 7.36 -6.57 8.46
CA GLY A 32 6.79 -7.71 7.74
C GLY A 32 5.37 -8.08 8.18
N ARG A 33 5.08 -8.04 9.49
CA ARG A 33 3.74 -8.29 10.03
C ARG A 33 2.74 -7.21 9.60
N ILE A 34 3.12 -5.94 9.71
CA ILE A 34 2.28 -4.82 9.29
C ILE A 34 2.02 -4.89 7.78
N ARG A 35 3.06 -5.16 6.98
CA ARG A 35 2.94 -5.33 5.53
C ARG A 35 1.92 -6.41 5.18
N ASN A 36 1.98 -7.56 5.84
CA ASN A 36 1.05 -8.66 5.59
C ASN A 36 -0.40 -8.29 5.96
N LEU A 37 -0.60 -7.61 7.09
CA LEU A 37 -1.93 -7.13 7.49
C LEU A 37 -2.51 -6.15 6.47
N VAL A 38 -1.72 -5.15 6.06
CA VAL A 38 -2.15 -4.15 5.07
C VAL A 38 -2.48 -4.85 3.74
N ASN A 39 -1.63 -5.76 3.28
CA ASN A 39 -1.85 -6.52 2.04
C ASN A 39 -3.14 -7.36 2.07
N GLN A 40 -3.59 -7.81 3.25
CA GLN A 40 -4.84 -8.56 3.38
C GLN A 40 -6.06 -7.64 3.51
N ILE A 41 -5.95 -6.55 4.26
CA ILE A 41 -7.08 -5.65 4.57
C ILE A 41 -7.46 -4.78 3.38
N VAL A 42 -6.48 -4.26 2.64
CA VAL A 42 -6.74 -3.32 1.52
C VAL A 42 -7.64 -3.92 0.43
N PRO A 43 -7.42 -5.14 -0.10
CA PRO A 43 -8.33 -5.70 -1.10
C PRO A 43 -9.74 -5.94 -0.56
N ILE A 44 -9.87 -6.28 0.73
CA ILE A 44 -11.19 -6.41 1.38
C ILE A 44 -11.91 -5.06 1.42
N LEU A 45 -11.20 -3.99 1.79
CA LEU A 45 -11.75 -2.63 1.78
C LEU A 45 -12.17 -2.18 0.38
N LEU A 46 -11.42 -2.55 -0.66
CA LEU A 46 -11.76 -2.25 -2.05
C LEU A 46 -13.05 -2.95 -2.47
N ILE A 47 -13.23 -4.22 -2.11
CA ILE A 47 -14.47 -4.97 -2.35
C ILE A 47 -15.64 -4.28 -1.65
N ILE A 48 -15.50 -3.94 -0.36
CA ILE A 48 -16.56 -3.26 0.40
C ILE A 48 -16.89 -1.90 -0.23
N GLY A 49 -15.88 -1.10 -0.59
CA GLY A 49 -16.07 0.18 -1.25
C GLY A 49 -16.82 0.05 -2.58
N THR A 50 -16.51 -1.01 -3.34
CA THR A 50 -17.19 -1.30 -4.62
C THR A 50 -18.65 -1.69 -4.38
N VAL A 51 -18.93 -2.51 -3.37
CA VAL A 51 -20.31 -2.88 -3.00
C VAL A 51 -21.11 -1.65 -2.57
N VAL A 52 -20.54 -0.76 -1.74
CA VAL A 52 -21.22 0.46 -1.30
C VAL A 52 -21.48 1.41 -2.48
N PHE A 53 -20.52 1.56 -3.38
CA PHE A 53 -20.69 2.34 -4.60
C PHE A 53 -21.83 1.78 -5.48
N LEU A 54 -21.83 0.46 -5.72
CA LEU A 54 -22.88 -0.21 -6.48
C LEU A 54 -24.25 -0.08 -5.81
N TRP A 55 -24.31 -0.16 -4.47
CA TRP A 55 -25.54 0.07 -3.72
C TRP A 55 -26.09 1.48 -3.95
N GLY A 56 -25.23 2.49 -3.95
CA GLY A 56 -25.60 3.87 -4.28
C GLY A 56 -26.15 4.02 -5.70
N VAL A 57 -25.55 3.32 -6.66
CA VAL A 57 -26.05 3.28 -8.06
C VAL A 57 -27.44 2.65 -8.12
N ILE A 58 -27.64 1.49 -7.49
CA ILE A 58 -28.95 0.81 -7.46
C ILE A 58 -30.00 1.71 -6.81
N LEU A 59 -29.66 2.39 -5.71
CA LEU A 59 -30.56 3.33 -5.04
C LEU A 59 -30.91 4.51 -5.95
N TYR A 60 -29.94 5.01 -6.73
CA TYR A 60 -30.16 6.13 -7.64
C TYR A 60 -31.06 5.75 -8.82
N LEU A 61 -30.94 4.51 -9.31
CA LEU A 61 -31.79 3.98 -10.37
C LEU A 61 -33.22 3.69 -9.89
N THR A 62 -33.37 3.15 -8.68
CA THR A 62 -34.69 2.81 -8.11
C THR A 62 -35.46 4.00 -7.55
N ALA A 63 -34.80 5.14 -7.31
CA ALA A 63 -35.43 6.37 -6.82
C ALA A 63 -36.46 6.99 -7.79
N GLY A 64 -36.44 6.66 -9.09
CA GLY A 64 -37.46 7.09 -10.04
C GLY A 64 -37.58 8.62 -10.18
N ALA A 65 -38.79 9.15 -9.95
CA ALA A 65 -39.10 10.58 -10.04
C ALA A 65 -39.02 11.32 -8.69
N ASP A 66 -38.68 10.63 -7.60
CA ASP A 66 -38.59 11.21 -6.26
C ASP A 66 -37.25 11.96 -6.11
N GLU A 67 -37.30 13.30 -6.23
CA GLU A 67 -36.10 14.15 -6.23
C GLU A 67 -35.29 14.02 -4.94
N GLU A 68 -35.94 13.86 -3.80
CA GLU A 68 -35.28 13.74 -2.49
C GLU A 68 -34.50 12.42 -2.41
N LYS A 69 -35.12 11.30 -2.84
CA LYS A 69 -34.43 10.00 -2.90
C LYS A 69 -33.29 10.00 -3.91
N ARG A 70 -33.43 10.68 -5.04
CA ARG A 70 -32.34 10.82 -6.03
C ARG A 70 -31.17 11.64 -5.47
N ALA A 71 -31.45 12.72 -4.74
CA ALA A 71 -30.41 13.53 -4.12
C ALA A 71 -29.61 12.71 -3.08
N ASN A 72 -30.32 11.99 -2.22
CA ASN A 72 -29.70 11.11 -1.22
C ASN A 72 -28.88 9.97 -1.86
N ALA A 73 -29.44 9.31 -2.87
CA ALA A 73 -28.74 8.25 -3.60
C ALA A 73 -27.49 8.76 -4.33
N ARG A 74 -27.56 9.94 -4.95
CA ARG A 74 -26.41 10.59 -5.60
C ARG A 74 -25.31 10.89 -4.58
N SER A 75 -25.67 11.40 -3.41
CA SER A 75 -24.73 11.66 -2.32
C SER A 75 -24.00 10.37 -1.91
N LEU A 76 -24.75 9.28 -1.71
CA LEU A 76 -24.18 7.97 -1.37
C LEU A 76 -23.22 7.46 -2.45
N MET A 77 -23.59 7.59 -3.72
CA MET A 77 -22.74 7.20 -4.86
C MET A 77 -21.44 8.00 -4.91
N ILE A 78 -21.50 9.31 -4.66
CA ILE A 78 -20.31 10.18 -4.63
C ILE A 78 -19.40 9.78 -3.46
N TYR A 79 -19.94 9.52 -2.27
CA TYR A 79 -19.12 9.07 -1.14
C TYR A 79 -18.45 7.72 -1.41
N GLY A 80 -19.16 6.77 -2.02
CA GLY A 80 -18.57 5.50 -2.46
C GLY A 80 -17.46 5.70 -3.49
N LEU A 81 -17.68 6.57 -4.48
CA LEU A 81 -16.70 6.87 -5.52
C LEU A 81 -15.45 7.56 -4.96
N VAL A 82 -15.61 8.54 -4.08
CA VAL A 82 -14.50 9.24 -3.42
C VAL A 82 -13.69 8.26 -2.57
N GLY A 83 -14.34 7.37 -1.82
CA GLY A 83 -13.66 6.33 -1.06
C GLY A 83 -12.79 5.42 -1.94
N LEU A 84 -13.35 4.94 -3.05
CA LEU A 84 -12.61 4.13 -4.03
C LEU A 84 -11.46 4.90 -4.68
N PHE A 85 -11.71 6.15 -5.07
CA PHE A 85 -10.70 7.01 -5.68
C PHE A 85 -9.51 7.22 -4.74
N VAL A 86 -9.75 7.52 -3.46
CA VAL A 86 -8.67 7.72 -2.47
C VAL A 86 -7.87 6.44 -2.29
N MET A 87 -8.51 5.27 -2.20
CA MET A 87 -7.82 3.99 -2.06
C MET A 87 -6.85 3.74 -3.24
N VAL A 88 -7.30 3.98 -4.48
CA VAL A 88 -6.46 3.80 -5.68
C VAL A 88 -5.39 4.89 -5.79
N ALA A 89 -5.73 6.14 -5.49
CA ALA A 89 -4.83 7.28 -5.57
C ALA A 89 -3.62 7.15 -4.63
N VAL A 90 -3.84 6.67 -3.40
CA VAL A 90 -2.75 6.42 -2.44
C VAL A 90 -1.73 5.44 -3.02
N TRP A 91 -2.18 4.35 -3.65
CA TRP A 91 -1.28 3.39 -4.29
C TRP A 91 -0.55 3.94 -5.51
N GLY A 92 -1.23 4.76 -6.31
CA GLY A 92 -0.60 5.47 -7.42
C GLY A 92 0.57 6.34 -6.95
N ILE A 93 0.36 7.11 -5.88
CA ILE A 93 1.39 7.99 -5.30
C ILE A 93 2.54 7.15 -4.72
N VAL A 94 2.23 6.11 -3.94
CA VAL A 94 3.25 5.21 -3.36
C VAL A 94 4.13 4.61 -4.47
N LYS A 95 3.54 4.14 -5.57
CA LYS A 95 4.28 3.57 -6.69
C LYS A 95 5.21 4.59 -7.35
N VAL A 96 4.76 5.83 -7.53
CA VAL A 96 5.59 6.92 -8.07
C VAL A 96 6.77 7.19 -7.14
N LEU A 97 6.54 7.28 -5.82
CA LEU A 97 7.60 7.50 -4.84
C LEU A 97 8.62 6.35 -4.83
N VAL A 98 8.15 5.10 -4.85
CA VAL A 98 9.04 3.92 -4.87
C VAL A 98 9.91 3.90 -6.12
N ASN A 99 9.32 4.21 -7.28
CA ASN A 99 10.05 4.28 -8.54
C ASN A 99 11.04 5.45 -8.55
N PHE A 100 10.65 6.60 -7.99
CA PHE A 100 11.50 7.79 -7.93
C PHE A 100 12.72 7.59 -7.03
N PHE A 101 12.54 6.95 -5.87
CA PHE A 101 13.62 6.69 -4.92
C PHE A 101 14.36 5.35 -5.16
N GLY A 102 13.92 4.53 -6.12
CA GLY A 102 14.57 3.26 -6.47
C GLY A 102 14.53 2.19 -5.37
N VAL A 103 13.64 2.31 -4.38
CA VAL A 103 13.56 1.45 -3.17
C VAL A 103 12.55 0.30 -3.35
N GLY A 104 12.57 -0.35 -4.51
CA GLY A 104 11.71 -1.51 -4.77
C GLY A 104 12.19 -2.76 -4.02
N GLY A 105 11.44 -3.22 -3.01
CA GLY A 105 11.59 -4.59 -2.50
C GLY A 105 11.38 -4.81 -1.00
N ALA A 106 11.65 -3.81 -0.15
CA ALA A 106 11.58 -3.98 1.31
C ALA A 106 10.58 -3.00 1.95
N GLY A 107 9.52 -3.53 2.56
CA GLY A 107 8.57 -2.77 3.39
C GLY A 107 7.39 -2.12 2.67
N VAL A 108 7.41 -2.02 1.34
CA VAL A 108 6.26 -1.52 0.58
C VAL A 108 5.19 -2.62 0.52
N PRO A 109 3.95 -2.36 0.99
CA PRO A 109 2.83 -3.23 0.68
C PRO A 109 2.73 -3.43 -0.84
N THR A 110 2.31 -4.60 -1.29
CA THR A 110 2.11 -4.90 -2.74
C THR A 110 0.65 -5.20 -3.07
N GLY A 111 -0.22 -5.28 -2.07
CA GLY A 111 -1.62 -5.62 -2.24
C GLY A 111 -2.46 -4.46 -2.75
N VAL A 112 -2.35 -4.13 -4.04
CA VAL A 112 -3.43 -3.65 -4.93
C VAL A 112 -3.06 -3.88 -6.42
N ILE A 113 -1.77 -4.03 -6.77
CA ILE A 113 -1.28 -4.19 -8.16
C ILE A 113 0.07 -4.88 -8.22
#